data_AF-A0A2L0N3I9-F1
#
_entry.id   AF-A0A2L0N3I9-F1
#
_cell.length_a   1.000
_cell.length_b   1.000
_cell.length_c   1.000
_cell.angle_alpha   90.00
_cell.angle_beta   90.00
_cell.angle_gamma   90.00
#
_symmetry.space_group_name_H-M   'P 1'
#
loop_
_entity.id
_entity.type
_entity.pdbx_description
1 polymer ?
#
loop_
_entity_poly.entity_id
_entity_poly.type
_entity_poly.pdbx_seq_one_letter_code
_entity_poly.pdbx_strand_id
1 'polypeptide(L)'
;MELIVTPEDVARRLGYPTPLVDELRQRIETAIEDAQDALVAHLGRPLLPAEYTETGVHAGPDGWILHHAPVVTVLSATSEPNSPPGPFGIGAPTYTVRYLAGIDARSMPETAPLRLWLRATACHHPLLADAPARQRRISSASVEGQSVTYDTAAEPPALLAPPDLATTDRWRLRGRRVYQAPVRPTPPGLTIRGIPGTGGL
;
A
#
# COMPACT_ATOMS: atom_id res chain seq x y z
N MET A 1 12.52 -3.90 2.72
CA MET A 1 11.09 -3.51 2.75
C MET A 1 10.26 -4.78 2.58
N GLU A 2 9.09 -4.92 3.18
CA GLU A 2 8.25 -6.09 2.93
C GLU A 2 7.55 -5.98 1.56
N LEU A 3 7.65 -7.02 0.74
CA LEU A 3 7.06 -7.05 -0.61
C LEU A 3 5.62 -7.51 -0.57
N ILE A 4 4.75 -6.74 -1.22
CA ILE A 4 3.30 -6.99 -1.30
C ILE A 4 2.97 -8.00 -2.39
N VAL A 5 3.86 -8.09 -3.38
CA VAL A 5 3.80 -8.97 -4.54
C VAL A 5 5.04 -9.85 -4.53
N THR A 6 4.91 -11.12 -4.91
CA THR A 6 6.05 -12.03 -4.96
C THR A 6 6.84 -11.89 -6.27
N PRO A 7 8.17 -12.08 -6.25
CA PRO A 7 8.98 -12.12 -7.46
C PRO A 7 8.49 -13.17 -8.47
N GLU A 8 8.04 -14.32 -7.99
CA GLU A 8 7.52 -15.41 -8.82
C GLU A 8 6.25 -15.01 -9.59
N ASP A 9 5.38 -14.18 -8.99
CA ASP A 9 4.17 -13.72 -9.67
C ASP A 9 4.49 -12.75 -10.82
N VAL A 10 5.48 -11.88 -10.64
CA VAL A 10 5.98 -10.99 -11.72
C VAL A 10 6.70 -11.81 -12.78
N ALA A 11 7.55 -12.76 -12.37
CA ALA A 11 8.26 -13.64 -13.28
C ALA A 11 7.34 -14.47 -14.17
N ARG A 12 6.28 -15.05 -13.59
CA ARG A 12 5.27 -15.83 -14.32
C ARG A 12 4.58 -14.98 -15.39
N ARG A 13 4.31 -13.70 -15.12
CA ARG A 13 3.71 -12.77 -16.08
C ARG A 13 4.67 -12.38 -17.20
N LEU A 14 5.95 -12.27 -16.89
CA LEU A 14 7.01 -11.96 -17.86
C LEU A 14 7.47 -13.17 -18.67
N GLY A 15 6.97 -14.37 -18.34
CA GLY A 15 7.32 -15.63 -19.02
C GLY A 15 8.68 -16.19 -18.63
N TYR A 16 9.26 -15.76 -17.50
CA TYR A 16 10.49 -16.35 -17.00
C TYR A 16 10.23 -17.77 -16.45
N PRO A 17 11.17 -18.70 -16.63
CA PRO A 17 11.06 -20.04 -16.05
C PRO A 17 11.16 -19.98 -14.52
N THR A 18 10.45 -20.89 -13.86
CA THR A 18 10.55 -21.12 -12.41
C THR A 18 11.21 -22.49 -12.16
N PRO A 19 12.12 -22.62 -11.18
CA PRO A 19 12.55 -21.61 -10.20
C PRO A 19 13.41 -20.50 -10.81
N LEU A 20 13.37 -19.32 -10.20
CA LEU A 20 14.16 -18.17 -10.63
C LEU A 20 15.62 -18.34 -10.23
N VAL A 21 16.52 -17.91 -11.12
CA VAL A 21 17.93 -17.71 -10.78
C VAL A 21 18.05 -16.52 -9.83
N ASP A 22 18.97 -16.58 -8.87
CA ASP A 22 19.11 -15.57 -7.81
C ASP A 22 19.29 -14.15 -8.36
N GLU A 23 20.11 -13.97 -9.39
CA GLU A 23 20.31 -12.63 -10.00
C GLU A 23 19.03 -12.09 -10.63
N LEU A 24 18.24 -12.96 -11.28
CA LEU A 24 16.96 -12.57 -11.86
C LEU A 24 15.93 -12.26 -10.76
N ARG A 25 15.90 -13.06 -9.70
CA ARG A 25 15.04 -12.81 -8.54
C ARG A 25 15.33 -11.44 -7.95
N GLN A 26 16.60 -11.11 -7.71
CA GLN A 26 17.00 -9.82 -7.16
C GLN A 26 16.60 -8.66 -8.07
N ARG A 27 16.78 -8.78 -9.40
CA ARG A 27 16.32 -7.77 -10.37
C ARG A 27 14.81 -7.53 -10.30
N ILE A 28 14.04 -8.60 -10.15
CA ILE A 28 12.58 -8.52 -10.02
C ILE A 28 12.19 -7.91 -8.68
N GLU A 29 12.87 -8.26 -7.60
CA GLU A 29 12.65 -7.66 -6.27
C GLU A 29 12.88 -6.15 -6.33
N THR A 30 14.00 -5.68 -6.89
CA THR A 30 14.26 -4.25 -7.07
C THR A 30 13.16 -3.56 -7.88
N ALA A 31 12.69 -4.18 -8.97
CA ALA A 31 11.60 -3.63 -9.77
C ALA A 31 10.26 -3.52 -8.98
N ILE A 32 10.00 -4.46 -8.07
CA ILE A 32 8.83 -4.41 -7.18
C ILE A 32 9.02 -3.33 -6.11
N GLU A 33 10.21 -3.19 -5.55
CA GLU A 33 10.54 -2.17 -4.56
C GLU A 33 10.37 -0.75 -5.13
N ASP A 34 10.94 -0.48 -6.31
CA ASP A 34 10.80 0.81 -7.00
C ASP A 34 9.33 1.13 -7.30
N ALA A 35 8.54 0.14 -7.71
CA ALA A 35 7.10 0.29 -7.91
C ALA A 35 6.35 0.57 -6.60
N GLN A 36 6.72 -0.10 -5.49
CA GLN A 36 6.14 0.16 -4.18
C GLN A 36 6.44 1.57 -3.69
N ASP A 37 7.67 2.04 -3.85
CA ASP A 37 8.08 3.38 -3.45
C ASP A 37 7.34 4.46 -4.25
N ALA A 38 7.20 4.28 -5.57
CA ALA A 38 6.40 5.18 -6.41
C ALA A 38 4.95 5.27 -5.95
N LEU A 39 4.35 4.13 -5.59
CA LEU A 39 2.97 4.09 -5.10
C LEU A 39 2.83 4.71 -3.71
N VAL A 40 3.76 4.44 -2.79
CA VAL A 40 3.80 5.08 -1.45
C VAL A 40 3.92 6.60 -1.58
N ALA A 41 4.80 7.09 -2.46
CA ALA A 41 4.96 8.53 -2.73
C ALA A 41 3.70 9.18 -3.32
N HIS A 42 2.99 8.45 -4.19
CA HIS A 42 1.72 8.91 -4.76
C HIS A 42 0.62 9.03 -3.70
N LEU A 43 0.40 7.94 -2.96
CA LEU A 43 -0.65 7.84 -1.95
C LEU A 43 -0.38 8.73 -0.74
N GLY A 44 0.91 9.00 -0.45
CA GLY A 44 1.36 9.74 0.72
C GLY A 44 1.24 8.95 2.03
N ARG A 45 1.26 7.61 1.95
CA ARG A 45 1.07 6.72 3.10
C ARG A 45 1.61 5.31 2.83
N PRO A 46 1.94 4.52 3.87
CA PRO A 46 2.44 3.17 3.67
C PRO A 46 1.36 2.22 3.15
N LEU A 47 1.81 1.24 2.38
CA LEU A 47 0.99 0.18 1.79
C LEU A 47 0.82 -1.05 2.70
N LEU A 48 1.48 -1.03 3.86
CA LEU A 48 1.29 -1.98 4.94
C LEU A 48 1.02 -1.20 6.23
N PRO A 49 0.23 -1.75 7.16
CA PRO A 49 -0.03 -1.09 8.42
C PRO A 49 1.28 -0.87 9.20
N ALA A 50 1.50 0.36 9.66
CA ALA A 50 2.61 0.75 10.50
C ALA A 50 2.10 1.28 11.83
N GLU A 51 2.90 1.13 12.87
CA GLU A 51 2.60 1.70 14.18
C GLU A 51 2.95 3.19 14.18
N TYR A 52 2.02 3.99 14.69
CA TYR A 52 2.17 5.42 14.89
C TYR A 52 1.94 5.77 16.35
N THR A 53 2.67 6.79 16.81
CA THR A 53 2.44 7.42 18.10
C THR A 53 2.15 8.89 17.85
N GLU A 54 0.98 9.35 18.30
CA GLU A 54 0.60 10.76 18.25
C GLU A 54 0.36 11.30 19.65
N THR A 55 0.86 12.50 19.90
CA THR A 55 0.63 13.26 21.14
C THR A 55 -0.35 14.40 20.87
N GLY A 56 -0.97 14.94 21.92
CA GLY A 56 -1.91 16.05 21.76
C GLY A 56 -3.20 15.65 21.03
N VAL A 57 -3.54 14.37 20.98
CA VAL A 57 -4.74 13.89 20.26
C VAL A 57 -5.98 14.18 21.08
N HIS A 58 -7.00 14.74 20.44
CA HIS A 58 -8.32 14.91 21.04
C HIS A 58 -9.20 13.68 20.77
N ALA A 59 -9.86 13.19 21.81
CA ALA A 59 -10.97 12.25 21.66
C ALA A 59 -12.23 13.01 21.25
N GLY A 60 -12.89 12.56 20.18
CA GLY A 60 -14.26 12.96 19.86
C GLY A 60 -15.28 12.21 20.72
N PRO A 61 -16.59 12.49 20.55
CA PRO A 61 -17.65 11.82 21.30
C PRO A 61 -17.57 10.29 21.21
N ASP A 62 -17.27 9.80 20.00
CA ASP A 62 -17.25 8.37 19.69
C ASP A 62 -15.94 7.97 18.97
N GLY A 63 -14.83 8.70 19.09
CA GLY A 63 -13.70 8.37 18.22
C GLY A 63 -12.45 9.18 18.40
N TRP A 64 -11.50 8.97 17.50
CA TRP A 64 -10.19 9.64 17.51
C TRP A 64 -10.00 10.45 16.23
N ILE A 65 -9.40 11.63 16.37
CA ILE A 65 -8.97 12.45 15.24
C ILE A 65 -7.47 12.24 15.06
N LEU A 66 -7.09 11.37 14.11
CA LEU A 66 -5.71 10.93 13.90
C LEU A 66 -5.18 11.40 12.53
N HIS A 67 -3.86 11.52 12.39
CA HIS A 67 -3.23 11.96 11.13
C HIS A 67 -3.06 10.83 10.12
N HIS A 68 -2.90 9.58 10.57
CA HIS A 68 -2.70 8.44 9.69
C HIS A 68 -3.99 7.63 9.52
N ALA A 69 -4.29 7.24 8.28
CA ALA A 69 -5.49 6.51 7.92
C ALA A 69 -5.26 5.54 6.74
N PRO A 70 -6.07 4.47 6.62
CA PRO A 70 -7.09 4.05 7.58
C PRO A 70 -6.46 3.51 8.87
N VAL A 71 -7.09 3.75 10.01
CA VAL A 71 -6.65 3.20 11.29
C VAL A 71 -7.16 1.77 11.37
N VAL A 72 -6.24 0.82 11.52
CA VAL A 72 -6.55 -0.59 11.68
C VAL A 72 -6.95 -0.89 13.12
N THR A 73 -6.17 -0.40 14.08
CA THR A 73 -6.47 -0.57 15.51
C THR A 73 -5.80 0.49 16.35
N VAL A 74 -6.46 0.91 17.45
CA VAL A 74 -5.84 1.72 18.50
C VAL A 74 -5.25 0.75 19.54
N LEU A 75 -3.95 0.85 19.79
CA LEU A 75 -3.22 -0.03 20.69
C LEU A 75 -3.29 0.47 22.13
N SER A 76 -3.14 1.77 22.34
CA SER A 76 -3.24 2.40 23.65
C SER A 76 -3.56 3.88 23.53
N ALA A 77 -4.22 4.45 24.53
CA ALA A 77 -4.32 5.90 24.69
C ALA A 77 -4.07 6.28 26.16
N THR A 78 -3.13 7.20 26.39
CA THR A 78 -2.71 7.65 27.71
C THR A 78 -2.99 9.13 27.84
N SER A 79 -3.73 9.53 28.89
CA SER A 79 -4.04 10.94 29.14
C SER A 79 -2.76 11.73 29.42
N GLU A 80 -2.65 12.93 28.85
CA GLU A 80 -1.55 13.87 29.11
C GLU A 80 -1.95 14.81 30.27
N PRO A 81 -1.29 14.73 31.44
CA PRO A 81 -1.78 15.38 32.67
C PRO A 81 -1.67 16.92 32.69
N ASN A 82 -1.00 17.54 31.71
CA ASN A 82 -0.76 18.99 31.66
C ASN A 82 -1.09 19.62 30.31
N SER A 83 -2.05 19.05 29.58
CA SER A 83 -2.32 19.55 28.24
C SER A 83 -3.04 20.89 28.24
N PRO A 84 -2.60 21.88 27.43
CA PRO A 84 -3.33 23.12 27.27
C PRO A 84 -4.75 22.85 26.76
N PRO A 85 -5.75 23.64 27.18
CA PRO A 85 -7.11 23.50 26.68
C PRO A 85 -7.10 23.56 25.15
N GLY A 86 -7.82 22.64 24.52
CA GLY A 86 -7.90 22.58 23.06
C GLY A 86 -8.40 23.89 22.45
N PRO A 87 -8.31 24.05 21.11
CA PRO A 87 -8.64 25.30 20.40
C PRO A 87 -10.08 25.80 20.62
N PHE A 88 -10.96 24.98 21.22
CA PHE A 88 -12.34 25.31 21.54
C PHE A 88 -12.57 25.69 23.02
N GLY A 89 -11.51 25.87 23.82
CA GLY A 89 -11.62 26.35 25.21
C GLY A 89 -12.26 25.38 26.20
N ILE A 90 -12.67 24.19 25.75
CA ILE A 90 -13.12 23.09 26.60
C ILE A 90 -11.85 22.32 26.97
N GLY A 91 -11.58 22.17 28.28
CA GLY A 91 -10.47 21.40 28.84
C GLY A 91 -10.57 19.89 28.59
N ALA A 92 -10.87 19.49 27.35
CA ALA A 92 -10.87 18.11 26.93
C ALA A 92 -9.43 17.59 27.07
N PRO A 93 -9.20 16.50 27.81
CA PRO A 93 -7.88 15.91 27.94
C PRO A 93 -7.34 15.57 26.56
N THR A 94 -6.08 15.86 26.32
CA THR A 94 -5.37 15.26 25.19
C THR A 94 -4.77 13.93 25.61
N TYR A 95 -4.49 13.12 24.59
CA TYR A 95 -3.97 11.79 24.77
C TYR A 95 -2.74 11.58 23.89
N THR A 96 -1.77 10.84 24.44
CA THR A 96 -0.79 10.12 23.64
C THR A 96 -1.45 8.82 23.16
N VAL A 97 -1.70 8.71 21.86
CA VAL A 97 -2.35 7.56 21.23
C VAL A 97 -1.32 6.77 20.42
N ARG A 98 -1.19 5.48 20.72
CA ARG A 98 -0.47 4.52 19.88
C ARG A 98 -1.49 3.72 19.07
N TYR A 99 -1.27 3.63 17.77
CA TYR A 99 -2.23 2.97 16.88
C TYR A 99 -1.54 2.42 15.63
N LEU A 100 -2.14 1.40 15.05
CA LEU A 100 -1.73 0.82 13.78
C LEU A 100 -2.57 1.46 12.67
N ALA A 101 -1.94 2.07 11.68
CA ALA A 101 -2.62 2.65 10.53
C ALA A 101 -1.87 2.39 9.23
N GLY A 102 -2.59 2.48 8.12
CA GLY A 102 -2.06 2.20 6.79
C GLY A 102 -3.01 1.35 5.99
N ILE A 103 -2.73 1.22 4.70
CA ILE A 103 -3.48 0.33 3.83
C ILE A 103 -2.95 -1.08 4.09
N ASP A 104 -3.79 -2.09 4.28
CA ASP A 104 -3.32 -3.48 4.13
C ASP A 104 -3.48 -3.87 2.66
N ALA A 105 -2.46 -3.52 1.87
CA ALA A 105 -2.47 -3.82 0.45
C ALA A 105 -2.17 -5.30 0.16
N ARG A 106 -1.74 -6.09 1.15
CA ARG A 106 -1.37 -7.50 0.99
C ARG A 106 -2.58 -8.41 1.09
N SER A 107 -3.36 -8.29 2.15
CA SER A 107 -4.43 -9.24 2.48
C SER A 107 -5.82 -8.78 2.03
N MET A 108 -6.09 -7.48 2.02
CA MET A 108 -7.46 -7.00 1.81
C MET A 108 -7.92 -7.20 0.34
N PRO A 109 -9.14 -7.71 0.11
CA PRO A 109 -9.71 -7.82 -1.22
C PRO A 109 -9.91 -6.46 -1.89
N GLU A 110 -10.33 -5.45 -1.12
CA GLU A 110 -10.62 -4.10 -1.62
C GLU A 110 -9.39 -3.44 -2.21
N THR A 111 -8.19 -3.78 -1.72
CA THR A 111 -6.89 -3.25 -2.15
C THR A 111 -6.28 -4.03 -3.32
N ALA A 112 -7.02 -4.99 -3.91
CA ALA A 112 -6.59 -5.73 -5.10
C ALA A 112 -6.14 -4.85 -6.27
N PRO A 113 -6.73 -3.67 -6.56
CA PRO A 113 -6.24 -2.79 -7.62
C PRO A 113 -4.83 -2.25 -7.35
N LEU A 114 -4.43 -2.04 -6.08
CA LEU A 114 -3.06 -1.64 -5.75
C LEU A 114 -2.06 -2.77 -6.09
N ARG A 115 -2.39 -4.02 -5.75
CA ARG A 115 -1.57 -5.19 -6.12
C ARG A 115 -1.50 -5.38 -7.64
N LEU A 116 -2.60 -5.09 -8.35
CA LEU A 116 -2.61 -5.13 -9.80
C LEU A 116 -1.68 -4.07 -10.40
N TRP A 117 -1.78 -2.84 -9.90
CA TRP A 117 -0.93 -1.73 -10.30
C TRP A 117 0.56 -2.07 -10.07
N LEU A 118 0.92 -2.50 -8.85
CA LEU A 118 2.31 -2.88 -8.51
C LEU A 118 2.85 -3.96 -9.44
N ARG A 119 2.10 -5.05 -9.66
CA ARG A 119 2.51 -6.11 -10.58
C ARG A 119 2.73 -5.59 -11.99
N ALA A 120 1.81 -4.77 -12.50
CA ALA A 120 1.90 -4.27 -13.85
C ALA A 120 3.09 -3.30 -13.98
N THR A 121 3.24 -2.34 -13.06
CA THR A 121 4.37 -1.40 -13.04
C THR A 121 5.71 -2.13 -12.95
N ALA A 122 5.83 -3.13 -12.06
CA ALA A 122 7.03 -3.95 -11.95
C ALA A 122 7.34 -4.69 -13.26
N CYS A 123 6.33 -5.26 -13.94
CA CYS A 123 6.52 -5.91 -15.25
C CYS A 123 7.03 -4.93 -16.33
N HIS A 124 6.79 -3.63 -16.16
CA HIS A 124 7.23 -2.59 -17.10
C HIS A 124 8.52 -1.88 -16.70
N HIS A 125 9.17 -2.34 -15.62
CA HIS A 125 10.40 -1.74 -15.14
C HIS A 125 11.55 -1.86 -16.15
N PRO A 126 12.41 -0.83 -16.32
CA PRO A 126 13.54 -0.88 -17.26
C PRO A 126 14.52 -2.02 -16.98
N LEU A 127 14.67 -2.42 -15.70
CA LEU A 127 15.51 -3.56 -15.32
C LEU A 127 15.01 -4.89 -15.86
N LEU A 128 13.78 -4.98 -16.37
CA LEU A 128 13.18 -6.20 -16.92
C LEU A 128 12.87 -6.04 -18.42
N ALA A 129 13.56 -5.12 -19.09
CA ALA A 129 13.36 -4.84 -20.51
C ALA A 129 13.69 -6.01 -21.44
N ASP A 130 14.57 -6.91 -21.00
CA ASP A 130 15.03 -8.12 -21.68
C ASP A 130 14.10 -9.33 -21.51
N ALA A 131 12.94 -9.17 -20.85
CA ALA A 131 12.02 -10.28 -20.56
C ALA A 131 11.64 -11.11 -21.80
N PRO A 132 11.50 -12.44 -21.68
CA PRO A 132 11.26 -13.33 -22.82
C PRO A 132 9.92 -13.07 -23.50
N ALA A 133 8.87 -12.68 -22.76
CA ALA A 133 7.62 -12.20 -23.35
C ALA A 133 7.74 -10.85 -24.10
N ARG A 134 8.92 -10.23 -24.13
CA ARG A 134 9.21 -9.05 -24.98
C ARG A 134 10.07 -9.42 -26.20
N GLN A 135 10.56 -10.66 -26.28
CA GLN A 135 11.44 -11.12 -27.35
C GLN A 135 10.64 -11.74 -28.50
N ARG A 136 11.00 -11.39 -29.74
CA ARG A 136 10.44 -11.98 -30.96
C ARG A 136 10.94 -13.42 -31.10
N ARG A 137 10.05 -14.39 -31.35
CA ARG A 137 10.45 -15.79 -31.62
C ARG A 137 11.16 -15.87 -32.98
N ILE A 138 12.24 -16.65 -33.04
CA ILE A 138 12.94 -16.98 -34.30
C ILE A 138 12.23 -18.20 -34.92
N SER A 139 11.63 -18.05 -36.10
CA SER A 139 10.92 -19.15 -36.78
C SER A 139 11.85 -20.07 -37.56
N SER A 140 12.96 -19.55 -38.09
CA SER A 140 13.98 -20.35 -38.74
C SER A 140 15.34 -19.66 -38.75
N ALA A 141 16.40 -20.44 -38.59
CA ALA A 141 17.78 -20.00 -38.73
C ALA A 141 18.45 -20.86 -39.82
N SER A 142 18.88 -20.25 -40.91
CA SER A 142 19.53 -20.96 -42.02
C SER A 142 21.05 -20.90 -41.86
N VAL A 143 21.69 -22.05 -41.66
CA VAL A 143 23.13 -22.17 -41.34
C VAL A 143 24.03 -22.00 -42.58
N GLU A 144 23.50 -22.17 -43.78
CA GLU A 144 24.27 -22.11 -45.04
C GLU A 144 24.00 -20.83 -45.87
N GLY A 145 23.29 -19.85 -45.29
CA GLY A 145 22.93 -18.61 -45.99
C GLY A 145 22.26 -17.56 -45.09
N GLN A 146 22.97 -17.12 -44.04
CA GLN A 146 22.88 -15.86 -43.28
C GLN A 146 21.52 -15.15 -43.04
N SER A 147 20.38 -15.83 -43.12
CA SER A 147 19.08 -15.24 -42.79
C SER A 147 18.50 -15.84 -41.51
N VAL A 148 18.15 -14.97 -40.58
CA VAL A 148 17.29 -15.28 -39.43
C VAL A 148 15.89 -14.79 -39.78
N THR A 149 14.95 -15.72 -39.95
CA THR A 149 13.55 -15.37 -40.13
C THR A 149 12.90 -15.37 -38.75
N TYR A 150 12.32 -14.24 -38.37
CA TYR A 150 11.53 -14.12 -37.14
C TYR A 150 10.10 -14.56 -37.43
N ASP A 151 9.53 -15.32 -36.50
CA ASP A 151 8.14 -15.71 -36.58
C ASP A 151 7.27 -14.45 -36.44
N THR A 152 6.42 -14.19 -37.43
CA THR A 152 5.37 -13.17 -37.32
C THR A 152 4.16 -13.70 -36.53
N ALA A 153 4.15 -14.97 -36.12
CA ALA A 153 3.03 -15.59 -35.44
C ALA A 153 3.07 -15.37 -33.92
N ALA A 154 1.97 -14.78 -33.44
CA ALA A 154 1.67 -14.36 -32.08
C ALA A 154 2.61 -13.27 -31.56
N GLU A 155 2.16 -12.02 -31.73
CA GLU A 155 2.55 -10.92 -30.84
C GLU A 155 2.59 -11.49 -29.41
N PRO A 156 3.73 -11.43 -28.71
CA PRO A 156 3.77 -11.94 -27.36
C PRO A 156 2.63 -11.28 -26.58
N PRO A 157 1.93 -12.02 -25.69
CA PRO A 157 0.74 -11.51 -25.04
C PRO A 157 1.08 -10.14 -24.48
N ALA A 158 0.48 -9.09 -25.07
CA ALA A 158 0.85 -7.73 -24.75
C ALA A 158 0.69 -7.60 -23.24
N LEU A 159 1.82 -7.39 -22.54
CA LEU A 159 1.79 -7.06 -21.14
C LEU A 159 0.93 -5.81 -21.06
N LEU A 160 -0.31 -5.97 -20.58
CA LEU A 160 -1.25 -4.86 -20.49
C LEU A 160 -0.51 -3.68 -19.87
N ALA A 161 -0.63 -2.52 -20.49
CA ALA A 161 -0.04 -1.31 -19.98
C ALA A 161 -0.41 -1.18 -18.49
N PRO A 162 0.51 -0.71 -17.64
CA PRO A 162 0.18 -0.54 -16.23
C PRO A 162 -1.03 0.39 -16.14
N PRO A 163 -2.03 0.06 -15.28
CA PRO A 163 -3.15 0.96 -15.06
C PRO A 163 -2.64 2.35 -14.70
N ASP A 164 -3.35 3.39 -15.12
CA ASP A 164 -2.98 4.76 -14.74
C ASP A 164 -2.91 4.87 -13.21
N LEU A 165 -1.91 5.60 -12.70
CA LEU A 165 -1.73 5.85 -11.28
C LEU A 165 -2.97 6.51 -10.66
N ALA A 166 -3.72 7.29 -11.45
CA ALA A 166 -5.01 7.87 -11.07
C ALA A 166 -6.06 6.82 -10.63
N THR A 167 -5.97 5.58 -11.10
CA THR A 167 -6.85 4.48 -10.64
C THR A 167 -6.71 4.19 -9.15
N THR A 168 -5.62 4.66 -8.53
CA THR A 168 -5.34 4.51 -7.11
C THR A 168 -5.73 5.74 -6.26
N ASP A 169 -6.29 6.79 -6.87
CA ASP A 169 -6.57 8.06 -6.19
C ASP A 169 -7.59 7.96 -5.05
N ARG A 170 -8.50 6.98 -5.09
CA ARG A 170 -9.44 6.74 -3.97
C ARG A 170 -8.72 6.42 -2.66
N TRP A 171 -7.47 5.95 -2.73
CA TRP A 171 -6.63 5.70 -1.57
C TRP A 171 -5.61 6.81 -1.33
N ARG A 172 -5.74 7.98 -1.94
CA ARG A 172 -4.82 9.08 -1.69
C ARG A 172 -5.28 9.85 -0.47
N LEU A 173 -4.36 10.10 0.47
CA LEU A 173 -4.67 10.81 1.70
C LEU A 173 -3.61 11.88 1.98
N ARG A 174 -3.47 12.85 1.05
CA ARG A 174 -2.53 13.95 1.24
C ARG A 174 -3.10 14.97 2.25
N GLY A 175 -2.53 15.00 3.45
CA GLY A 175 -2.68 16.09 4.42
C GLY A 175 -4.06 16.21 5.10
N ARG A 176 -4.86 15.14 5.13
CA ARG A 176 -6.18 15.16 5.78
C ARG A 176 -6.14 14.34 7.07
N ARG A 177 -6.54 14.94 8.19
CA ARG A 177 -6.88 14.17 9.40
C ARG A 177 -8.13 13.36 9.13
N VAL A 178 -8.20 12.16 9.69
CA VAL A 178 -9.36 11.27 9.50
C VAL A 178 -10.00 10.99 10.84
N TYR A 179 -11.32 11.09 10.86
CA TYR A 179 -12.12 10.67 12.00
C TYR A 179 -12.22 9.14 12.00
N GLN A 180 -11.75 8.51 13.06
CA GLN A 180 -11.87 7.07 13.26
C GLN A 180 -13.00 6.79 14.27
N ALA A 181 -14.09 6.21 13.79
CA ALA A 181 -15.17 5.70 14.62
C ALA A 181 -14.69 4.55 15.53
N PRO A 182 -15.36 4.26 16.66
CA PRO A 182 -14.88 3.34 17.67
C PRO A 182 -15.28 1.94 17.24
N VAL A 183 -14.45 1.25 16.44
CA VAL A 183 -14.86 -0.05 15.89
C VAL A 183 -14.74 -1.19 16.90
N ARG A 184 -14.08 -0.99 18.06
CA ARG A 184 -13.89 -2.00 19.12
C ARG A 184 -13.79 -1.36 20.50
N PRO A 185 -14.15 -2.08 21.58
CA PRO A 185 -14.24 -1.53 22.91
C PRO A 185 -12.92 -0.86 23.28
N THR A 186 -13.03 0.39 23.70
CA THR A 186 -11.98 1.11 24.42
C THR A 186 -11.32 0.14 25.42
N PRO A 187 -9.98 0.02 25.43
CA PRO A 187 -9.28 -0.77 26.44
C PRO A 187 -9.85 -0.48 27.83
N PRO A 188 -10.05 -1.49 28.69
CA PRO A 188 -10.59 -1.28 30.03
C PRO A 188 -9.77 -0.20 30.76
N GLY A 189 -10.41 0.93 31.08
CA GLY A 189 -9.78 2.14 31.63
C GLY A 189 -9.90 3.40 30.76
N LEU A 190 -10.31 3.27 29.50
CA LEU A 190 -10.64 4.39 28.59
C LEU A 190 -12.13 4.70 28.63
N THR A 191 -12.65 5.08 29.80
CA THR A 191 -13.89 5.85 29.82
C THR A 191 -13.54 7.25 29.33
N ILE A 192 -13.91 7.56 28.07
CA ILE A 192 -14.12 8.95 27.67
C ILE A 192 -15.08 9.48 28.72
N ARG A 193 -14.66 10.43 29.57
CA ARG A 193 -15.55 11.03 30.55
C ARG A 193 -16.65 11.72 29.76
N GLY A 194 -17.76 11.01 29.59
CA GLY A 194 -18.96 11.52 28.96
C GLY A 194 -19.32 12.83 29.64
N ILE A 195 -19.61 13.82 28.81
CA ILE A 195 -20.25 15.05 29.24
C ILE A 195 -21.42 14.65 30.14
N PRO A 196 -21.49 15.14 31.39
CA PRO A 196 -22.63 14.85 32.24
C PRO A 196 -23.83 15.59 31.65
N GLY A 197 -24.71 14.87 30.95
CA GLY A 197 -26.01 15.37 30.57
C GLY A 197 -26.44 15.03 29.14
N THR A 198 -27.08 13.87 29.00
CA THR A 198 -28.34 13.73 28.24
C THR A 198 -29.04 12.49 28.75
N GLY A 199 -29.98 12.69 29.68
CA GLY A 199 -31.06 11.74 29.91
C GLY A 199 -32.09 11.79 28.78
N GLY A 200 -32.80 10.68 28.58
CA GLY A 200 -33.87 10.48 27.59
C GLY A 200 -33.33 9.84 26.31
N LEU A 201 -33.77 8.66 25.89
CA LEU A 201 -35.07 7.99 26.04
C LEU A 201 -34.91 6.50 26.40
#